data_AF-A0A7V9HUW2-F1
#
_entry.id   AF-A0A7V9HUW2-F1
#
_cell.length_a   1.000
_cell.length_b   1.000
_cell.length_c   1.000
_cell.angle_alpha   90.00
_cell.angle_beta   90.00
_cell.angle_gamma   90.00
#
_symmetry.space_group_name_H-M   'P 1'
#
loop_
_entity.id
_entity.type
_entity.pdbx_description
1 polymer ?
#
loop_
_entity_poly.entity_id
_entity_poly.type
_entity_poly.pdbx_seq_one_letter_code
_entity_poly.pdbx_strand_id
1 'polypeptide(L)'
;MSTADGRIFTVRRVTGFNLSSDVVILTIDKPEPAVRPLPVLRSLPERGDRIFVIGNPLGTWKGSVTDGIVSAIRKVPDVGEIIQITAPISMGSSGSPVINMEGEVIGMASLMDVRGQNLNFAVSGEMIETLRDSVYDQLISDVELNAVTYSVPMKNERALEKPRVRKTLPRKKPK
;
A
#
# COMPACT_ATOMS: atom_id res chain seq x y z
N MET A 1 -8.53 -2.69 -12.26
CA MET A 1 -8.82 -1.28 -11.87
C MET A 1 -8.70 -0.40 -13.11
N SER A 2 -9.50 0.68 -13.24
CA SER A 2 -9.40 1.63 -14.36
C SER A 2 -9.14 3.05 -13.87
N THR A 3 -8.37 3.85 -14.61
CA THR A 3 -8.10 5.26 -14.33
C THR A 3 -9.04 6.20 -15.09
N ALA A 4 -9.01 7.50 -14.75
CA ALA A 4 -9.83 8.53 -15.38
C ALA A 4 -9.53 8.71 -16.88
N ASP A 5 -8.30 8.44 -17.30
CA ASP A 5 -7.86 8.45 -18.72
C ASP A 5 -8.14 7.13 -19.46
N GLY A 6 -8.85 6.19 -18.82
CA GLY A 6 -9.29 4.94 -19.44
C GLY A 6 -8.28 3.79 -19.41
N ARG A 7 -7.07 3.98 -18.86
CA ARG A 7 -6.11 2.86 -18.70
C ARG A 7 -6.65 1.83 -17.71
N ILE A 8 -6.31 0.56 -17.95
CA ILE A 8 -6.71 -0.57 -17.11
C ILE A 8 -5.46 -1.23 -16.53
N PHE A 9 -5.47 -1.44 -15.22
CA PHE A 9 -4.40 -2.12 -14.48
C PHE A 9 -4.93 -3.38 -13.83
N THR A 10 -4.20 -4.48 -14.00
CA THR A 10 -4.49 -5.75 -13.34
C THR A 10 -4.06 -5.67 -11.88
N VAL A 11 -4.94 -6.12 -10.98
CA VAL A 11 -4.59 -6.31 -9.57
C VAL A 11 -3.78 -7.60 -9.47
N ARG A 12 -2.57 -7.51 -8.93
CA ARG A 12 -1.68 -8.67 -8.74
C ARG A 12 -2.01 -9.46 -7.49
N ARG A 13 -2.15 -8.77 -6.36
CA ARG A 13 -2.43 -9.36 -5.05
C ARG A 13 -2.98 -8.35 -4.07
N VAL A 14 -3.68 -8.84 -3.07
CA VAL A 14 -3.94 -8.16 -1.80
C VAL A 14 -2.69 -8.30 -0.94
N THR A 15 -2.15 -7.19 -0.45
CA THR A 15 -0.94 -7.17 0.40
C THR A 15 -1.25 -6.93 1.86
N GLY A 16 -2.41 -6.38 2.18
CA GLY A 16 -2.89 -6.21 3.55
C GLY A 16 -4.34 -5.79 3.56
N PHE A 17 -5.01 -6.03 4.69
CA PHE A 17 -6.38 -5.61 4.90
C PHE A 17 -6.66 -5.42 6.39
N ASN A 18 -7.64 -4.59 6.69
CA ASN A 18 -8.22 -4.47 8.02
C ASN A 18 -9.74 -4.58 7.86
N LEU A 19 -10.30 -5.67 8.39
CA LEU A 19 -11.73 -5.98 8.27
C LEU A 19 -12.60 -5.00 9.07
N SER A 20 -12.12 -4.55 10.23
CA SER A 20 -12.89 -3.64 11.07
C SER A 20 -13.06 -2.27 10.40
N SER A 21 -11.99 -1.75 9.79
CA SER A 21 -12.05 -0.46 9.09
C SER A 21 -12.47 -0.54 7.63
N ASP A 22 -12.74 -1.74 7.10
CA ASP A 22 -13.05 -1.98 5.68
C ASP A 22 -12.02 -1.38 4.71
N VAL A 23 -10.74 -1.67 4.97
CA VAL A 23 -9.62 -1.18 4.14
C VAL A 23 -8.84 -2.36 3.58
N VAL A 24 -8.46 -2.26 2.31
CA VAL A 24 -7.59 -3.22 1.63
C VAL A 24 -6.47 -2.48 0.90
N ILE A 25 -5.25 -2.99 1.01
CA ILE A 25 -4.09 -2.57 0.23
C ILE A 25 -3.83 -3.60 -0.85
N LEU A 26 -3.75 -3.12 -2.09
CA LEU A 26 -3.60 -3.91 -3.30
C LEU A 26 -2.28 -3.53 -3.96
N THR A 27 -1.71 -4.46 -4.71
CA THR A 27 -0.67 -4.12 -5.70
C THR A 27 -1.21 -4.34 -7.11
N ILE A 28 -0.78 -3.47 -8.02
CA ILE A 28 -1.09 -3.54 -9.44
C ILE A 28 0.20 -3.76 -10.25
N ASP A 29 0.05 -4.13 -11.52
CA ASP A 29 1.17 -4.03 -12.47
C ASP A 29 1.75 -2.62 -12.45
N LYS A 30 3.08 -2.50 -12.44
CA LYS A 30 3.77 -1.21 -12.40
C LYS A 30 3.35 -0.40 -13.64
N PRO A 31 2.67 0.74 -13.49
CA PRO A 31 2.20 1.51 -14.63
C PRO A 31 3.38 2.17 -15.34
N GLU A 32 3.38 2.15 -16.67
CA GLU A 32 4.24 2.97 -17.52
C GLU A 32 3.37 3.88 -18.42
N PRO A 33 3.53 5.21 -18.36
CA PRO A 33 4.37 5.95 -17.43
C PRO A 33 3.88 5.82 -15.97
N ALA A 34 4.81 6.00 -15.03
CA ALA A 34 4.50 5.94 -13.61
C ALA A 34 3.36 6.91 -13.23
N VAL A 35 2.43 6.44 -12.41
CA VAL A 35 1.35 7.28 -11.87
C VAL A 35 1.89 7.99 -10.63
N ARG A 36 1.58 9.28 -10.50
CA ARG A 36 1.90 10.06 -9.29
C ARG A 36 0.82 9.79 -8.24
N PRO A 37 1.16 9.19 -7.07
CA PRO A 37 0.20 9.02 -6.00
C PRO A 37 -0.12 10.36 -5.35
N LEU A 38 -1.32 10.47 -4.77
CA LEU A 38 -1.65 11.57 -3.87
C LEU A 38 -0.96 11.33 -2.51
N PRO A 39 -0.44 12.38 -1.85
CA PRO A 39 0.06 12.25 -0.49
C PRO A 39 -1.12 11.94 0.45
N VAL A 40 -0.88 11.08 1.44
CA VAL A 40 -1.87 10.74 2.48
C VAL A 40 -1.40 11.35 3.79
N LEU A 41 -2.29 12.11 4.45
CA LEU A 41 -2.00 12.70 5.75
C LEU A 41 -2.29 11.71 6.88
N ARG A 42 -1.38 11.68 7.86
CA ARG A 42 -1.57 10.92 9.10
C ARG A 42 -2.29 11.72 10.17
N SER A 43 -2.21 13.05 10.11
CA SER A 43 -2.94 13.92 11.04
C SER A 43 -4.42 13.90 10.73
N LEU A 44 -5.24 13.85 11.77
CA LEU A 44 -6.67 14.06 11.64
C LEU A 44 -6.96 15.51 11.21
N PRO A 45 -7.97 15.72 10.35
CA PRO A 45 -8.40 17.06 9.94
C PRO A 45 -9.21 17.73 11.06
N GLU A 46 -9.36 19.05 10.95
CA GLU A 46 -10.19 19.82 11.87
C GLU A 46 -11.65 19.88 11.42
N ARG A 47 -12.55 20.07 12.38
CA ARG A 47 -13.97 20.27 12.08
C ARG A 47 -14.15 21.58 11.31
N GLY A 48 -14.84 21.52 10.18
CA GLY A 48 -15.07 22.66 9.31
C GLY A 48 -14.11 22.74 8.13
N ASP A 49 -13.06 21.90 8.10
CA ASP A 49 -12.14 21.82 6.96
C ASP A 49 -12.92 21.50 5.68
N ARG A 50 -12.64 22.26 4.62
CA ARG A 50 -13.23 22.04 3.30
C ARG A 50 -12.60 20.82 2.65
N ILE A 51 -13.44 20.04 2.00
CA ILE A 51 -13.03 18.78 1.37
C ILE A 51 -13.66 18.60 0.00
N PHE A 52 -13.04 17.73 -0.79
CA PHE A 52 -13.65 17.12 -1.97
C PHE A 52 -13.60 15.60 -1.89
N VAL A 53 -14.57 14.93 -2.51
CA VAL A 53 -14.56 13.49 -2.75
C VAL A 53 -14.59 13.26 -4.26
N ILE A 54 -13.64 12.48 -4.77
CA ILE A 54 -13.53 12.18 -6.21
C ILE A 54 -13.80 10.69 -6.42
N GLY A 55 -14.97 10.36 -6.98
CA GLY A 55 -15.45 8.99 -7.04
C GLY A 55 -16.08 8.58 -8.36
N ASN A 56 -16.60 7.35 -8.35
CA ASN A 56 -17.38 6.77 -9.44
C ASN A 56 -18.72 6.24 -8.88
N PRO A 57 -19.65 7.13 -8.50
CA PRO A 57 -20.92 6.72 -7.93
C PRO A 57 -21.65 5.79 -8.90
N LEU A 58 -22.27 4.75 -8.35
CA LEU A 58 -22.98 3.66 -9.03
C LEU A 58 -22.16 2.90 -10.08
N GLY A 59 -20.84 3.11 -10.15
CA GLY A 59 -19.96 2.50 -11.14
C GLY A 59 -20.03 3.13 -12.54
N THR A 60 -20.99 4.02 -12.79
CA THR A 60 -21.30 4.58 -14.12
C THR A 60 -20.86 6.04 -14.31
N TRP A 61 -20.64 6.78 -13.23
CA TRP A 61 -20.41 8.23 -13.25
C TRP A 61 -18.95 8.59 -12.89
N LYS A 62 -18.00 8.07 -13.66
CA LYS A 62 -16.56 8.20 -13.39
C LYS A 62 -16.12 9.66 -13.29
N GLY A 63 -15.34 9.98 -12.25
CA GLY A 63 -14.76 11.31 -12.06
C GLY A 63 -15.74 12.33 -11.49
N SER A 64 -16.81 11.87 -10.83
CA SER A 64 -17.72 12.75 -10.10
C SER A 64 -16.97 13.37 -8.92
N VAL A 65 -17.06 14.69 -8.81
CA VAL A 65 -16.50 15.47 -7.70
C VAL A 65 -17.66 15.98 -6.86
N THR A 66 -17.62 15.71 -5.56
CA THR A 66 -18.55 16.31 -4.59
C THR A 66 -17.75 17.09 -3.55
N ASP A 67 -18.30 18.20 -3.08
CA ASP A 67 -17.69 19.06 -2.07
C ASP A 67 -18.43 18.99 -0.74
N GLY A 68 -17.73 19.37 0.33
CA GLY A 68 -18.33 19.46 1.65
C GLY A 68 -17.32 19.92 2.69
N ILE A 69 -17.61 19.59 3.95
CA ILE A 69 -16.72 19.82 5.08
C ILE A 69 -16.54 18.57 5.93
N VAL A 70 -15.50 18.58 6.76
CA VAL A 70 -15.41 17.70 7.93
C VAL A 70 -16.45 18.12 8.97
N SER A 71 -17.46 17.30 9.15
CA SER A 71 -18.56 17.55 10.09
C SER A 71 -18.16 17.24 11.53
N ALA A 72 -17.41 16.14 11.74
CA ALA A 72 -16.90 15.71 13.03
C ALA A 72 -15.86 14.59 12.87
N ILE A 73 -15.02 14.38 13.89
CA ILE A 73 -14.28 13.13 14.09
C ILE A 73 -15.10 12.25 15.05
N ARG A 74 -15.28 10.98 14.69
CA ARG A 74 -16.03 10.00 15.48
C ARG A 74 -15.14 8.83 15.84
N LYS A 75 -15.18 8.42 17.11
CA LYS A 75 -14.52 7.19 17.55
C LYS A 75 -15.52 6.05 17.53
N VAL A 76 -15.24 5.03 16.72
CA VAL A 76 -16.08 3.83 16.61
C VAL A 76 -15.32 2.66 17.23
N PRO A 77 -15.96 1.88 18.14
CA PRO A 77 -15.36 0.68 18.71
C PRO A 77 -14.84 -0.27 17.63
N ASP A 78 -13.67 -0.86 17.87
CA ASP A 78 -12.97 -1.82 16.99
C ASP A 78 -12.53 -1.29 15.60
N VAL A 79 -13.01 -0.11 15.20
CA VAL A 79 -12.63 0.56 13.94
C VAL A 79 -11.55 1.61 14.16
N GLY A 80 -11.76 2.52 15.11
CA GLY A 80 -10.88 3.68 15.34
C GLY A 80 -11.56 5.01 15.07
N GLU A 81 -10.77 6.03 14.72
CA GLU A 81 -11.26 7.39 14.45
C GLU A 81 -11.63 7.57 12.98
N ILE A 82 -12.93 7.73 12.72
CA ILE A 82 -13.47 7.96 11.38
C ILE A 82 -13.85 9.43 11.21
N ILE A 83 -13.83 9.89 9.97
CA ILE A 83 -14.14 11.26 9.59
C ILE A 83 -15.59 11.29 9.12
N GLN A 84 -16.45 12.02 9.84
CA GLN A 84 -17.79 12.32 9.36
C GLN A 84 -17.72 13.50 8.40
N ILE A 85 -18.29 13.35 7.20
CA ILE A 85 -18.25 14.36 6.14
C ILE A 85 -19.66 14.77 5.70
N THR A 86 -19.77 15.97 5.13
CA THR A 86 -21.03 16.43 4.52
C THR A 86 -21.08 16.21 3.01
N ALA A 87 -19.94 15.92 2.38
CA ALA A 87 -19.87 15.69 0.95
C ALA A 87 -20.79 14.53 0.56
N PRO A 88 -21.69 14.71 -0.41
CA PRO A 88 -22.55 13.63 -0.88
C PRO A 88 -21.72 12.46 -1.40
N ILE A 89 -22.00 11.27 -0.87
CA ILE A 89 -21.48 10.00 -1.38
C ILE A 89 -22.64 9.04 -1.61
N SER A 90 -22.46 8.09 -2.51
CA SER A 90 -23.44 7.04 -2.81
C SER A 90 -22.75 5.70 -3.03
N MET A 91 -23.53 4.63 -3.21
CA MET A 91 -23.00 3.31 -3.57
C MET A 91 -21.99 3.43 -4.72
N GLY A 92 -20.83 2.78 -4.61
CA GLY A 92 -19.73 2.94 -5.59
C GLY A 92 -18.75 4.09 -5.30
N SER A 93 -19.03 4.92 -4.29
CA SER A 93 -18.07 5.91 -3.78
C SER A 93 -17.09 5.31 -2.77
N SER A 94 -17.34 4.11 -2.24
CA SER A 94 -16.42 3.41 -1.34
C SER A 94 -15.04 3.27 -1.96
N GLY A 95 -14.00 3.63 -1.22
CA GLY A 95 -12.62 3.64 -1.74
C GLY A 95 -12.20 4.94 -2.42
N SER A 96 -13.11 5.91 -2.59
CA SER A 96 -12.78 7.21 -3.18
C SER A 96 -11.97 8.06 -2.19
N PRO A 97 -10.95 8.80 -2.65
CA PRO A 97 -10.20 9.70 -1.77
C PRO A 97 -11.09 10.85 -1.32
N VAL A 98 -10.97 11.18 -0.02
CA VAL A 98 -11.40 12.45 0.56
C VAL A 98 -10.16 13.33 0.66
N ILE A 99 -10.17 14.48 -0.02
CA ILE A 99 -9.02 15.36 -0.15
C ILE A 99 -9.30 16.74 0.46
N ASN A 100 -8.27 17.34 1.07
CA ASN A 100 -8.30 18.73 1.51
C ASN A 100 -8.07 19.70 0.33
N MET A 101 -8.01 21.01 0.63
CA MET A 101 -7.81 22.05 -0.38
C MET A 101 -6.39 22.06 -0.96
N GLU A 102 -5.44 21.43 -0.26
CA GLU A 102 -4.03 21.27 -0.63
C GLU A 102 -3.80 20.07 -1.57
N GLY A 103 -4.82 19.25 -1.82
CA GLY A 103 -4.74 18.06 -2.67
C GLY A 103 -4.16 16.84 -1.96
N GLU A 104 -4.22 16.81 -0.64
CA GLU A 104 -3.77 15.72 0.21
C GLU A 104 -4.95 14.86 0.66
N VAL A 105 -4.76 13.55 0.68
CA VAL A 105 -5.78 12.60 1.12
C VAL A 105 -5.82 12.60 2.64
N ILE A 106 -6.94 13.07 3.19
CA ILE A 106 -7.21 13.03 4.63
C ILE A 106 -7.99 11.78 5.03
N GLY A 107 -8.58 11.08 4.06
CA GLY A 107 -9.29 9.83 4.29
C GLY A 107 -9.83 9.16 3.03
N MET A 108 -10.52 8.05 3.21
CA MET A 108 -11.14 7.25 2.14
C MET A 108 -12.63 7.07 2.43
N ALA A 109 -13.48 7.49 1.51
CA ALA A 109 -14.92 7.40 1.66
C ALA A 109 -15.37 5.95 1.88
N SER A 110 -16.25 5.74 2.87
CA SER A 110 -16.81 4.43 3.21
C SER A 110 -18.26 4.58 3.70
N LEU A 111 -19.11 3.64 3.29
CA LEU A 111 -20.52 3.61 3.69
C LEU A 111 -20.68 2.82 4.99
N MET A 112 -20.45 3.50 6.13
CA MET A 112 -20.46 2.87 7.46
C MET A 112 -21.82 2.84 8.16
N ASP A 113 -22.73 3.80 7.90
CA ASP A 113 -24.09 3.78 8.46
C ASP A 113 -25.10 4.23 7.40
N VAL A 114 -25.99 3.32 7.00
CA VAL A 114 -27.03 3.55 5.97
C VAL A 114 -28.38 3.98 6.56
N ARG A 115 -28.48 4.08 7.89
CA ARG A 115 -29.77 4.32 8.57
C ARG A 115 -30.12 5.80 8.73
N GLY A 116 -29.16 6.70 8.62
CA GLY A 116 -29.36 8.15 8.71
C GLY A 116 -29.18 8.83 7.34
N GLN A 117 -30.14 9.67 6.95
CA GLN A 117 -29.98 10.53 5.79
C GLN A 117 -28.81 11.50 6.03
N ASN A 118 -27.94 11.66 5.03
CA ASN A 118 -26.83 12.60 5.05
C ASN A 118 -25.74 12.33 6.12
N LEU A 119 -25.60 11.07 6.57
CA LEU A 119 -24.48 10.61 7.38
C LEU A 119 -23.45 9.91 6.50
N ASN A 120 -22.40 10.63 6.13
CA ASN A 120 -21.33 10.14 5.28
C ASN A 120 -20.05 10.04 6.09
N PHE A 121 -19.28 8.97 5.87
CA PHE A 121 -18.07 8.70 6.63
C PHE A 121 -16.88 8.39 5.74
N ALA A 122 -15.70 8.56 6.29
CA ALA A 122 -14.45 8.16 5.70
C ALA A 122 -13.53 7.54 6.75
N VAL A 123 -12.80 6.52 6.33
CA VAL A 123 -11.65 5.97 7.06
C VAL A 123 -10.56 7.05 7.05
N SER A 124 -9.97 7.38 8.20
CA SER A 124 -8.91 8.39 8.28
C SER A 124 -7.64 7.97 7.54
N GLY A 125 -6.90 8.96 7.03
CA GLY A 125 -5.58 8.74 6.44
C GLY A 125 -4.59 8.08 7.42
N GLU A 126 -4.72 8.36 8.72
CA GLU A 126 -3.96 7.69 9.77
C GLU A 126 -4.14 6.17 9.75
N MET A 127 -5.39 5.68 9.66
CA MET A 127 -5.67 4.25 9.63
C MET A 127 -5.14 3.60 8.35
N ILE A 128 -5.25 4.29 7.22
CA ILE A 128 -4.70 3.84 5.93
C ILE A 128 -3.18 3.69 6.03
N GLU A 129 -2.50 4.71 6.55
CA GLU A 129 -1.04 4.72 6.71
C GLU A 129 -0.56 3.69 7.73
N THR A 130 -1.31 3.49 8.81
CA THR A 130 -1.00 2.45 9.82
C THR A 130 -1.10 1.04 9.23
N LEU A 131 -2.13 0.77 8.43
CA LEU A 131 -2.22 -0.51 7.72
C LEU A 131 -1.07 -0.64 6.70
N ARG A 132 -0.72 0.44 6.00
CA ARG A 132 0.39 0.44 5.03
C ARG A 132 1.73 0.11 5.68
N ASP A 133 2.01 0.71 6.84
CA ASP A 133 3.24 0.44 7.57
C ASP A 133 3.28 -1.00 8.07
N SER A 134 2.15 -1.54 8.56
CA SER A 134 2.05 -2.95 8.97
C SER A 134 2.35 -3.92 7.82
N VAL A 135 1.94 -3.59 6.59
CA VAL A 135 2.28 -4.36 5.38
C VAL A 135 3.77 -4.29 5.08
N TYR A 136 4.39 -3.13 5.22
CA TYR A 136 5.84 -2.99 5.00
C TYR A 136 6.66 -3.77 6.03
N ASP A 137 6.26 -3.73 7.31
CA ASP A 137 6.94 -4.45 8.37
C ASP A 137 6.88 -5.97 8.16
N GLN A 138 5.73 -6.49 7.71
CA GLN A 138 5.57 -7.90 7.34
C GLN A 138 6.49 -8.28 6.18
N LEU A 139 6.54 -7.46 5.12
CA LEU A 139 7.41 -7.70 3.97
C LEU A 139 8.89 -7.70 4.36
N ILE A 140 9.32 -6.78 5.22
CA ILE A 140 10.71 -6.73 5.71
C ILE A 140 11.02 -7.98 6.55
N SER A 141 10.11 -8.36 7.45
CA SER A 141 10.26 -9.55 8.29
C SER A 141 10.38 -10.84 7.46
N ASP A 142 9.58 -10.98 6.40
CA ASP A 142 9.65 -12.11 5.49
C ASP A 142 10.98 -12.16 4.72
N VAL A 143 11.53 -11.00 4.34
CA VAL A 143 12.85 -10.93 3.69
C VAL A 143 13.95 -11.34 4.67
N GLU A 144 13.91 -10.87 5.91
CA GLU A 144 14.89 -11.22 6.94
C GLU A 144 14.83 -12.71 7.31
N LEU A 145 13.64 -13.28 7.51
CA LEU A 145 13.45 -14.72 7.78
C LEU A 145 14.01 -15.59 6.65
N ASN A 146 13.76 -15.20 5.39
CA ASN A 146 14.31 -15.92 4.25
C ASN A 146 15.83 -15.76 4.16
N ALA A 147 16.38 -14.56 4.40
CA ALA A 147 17.83 -14.32 4.40
C ALA A 147 18.56 -15.13 5.48
N VAL A 148 17.98 -15.27 6.69
CA VAL A 148 18.52 -16.11 7.77
C VAL A 148 18.47 -17.60 7.39
N THR A 149 17.44 -18.03 6.67
CA THR A 149 17.32 -19.42 6.16
C THR A 149 18.40 -19.75 5.13
N TYR A 150 18.93 -18.75 4.41
CA TYR A 150 20.08 -18.89 3.49
C TYR A 150 21.46 -18.88 4.19
N SER A 151 21.55 -19.24 5.48
CA SER A 151 22.83 -19.49 6.15
C SER A 151 23.52 -20.73 5.54
N VAL A 152 24.40 -20.49 4.56
CA VAL A 152 25.20 -21.53 3.89
C VAL A 152 26.06 -22.27 4.93
N PRO A 153 26.08 -23.62 4.95
CA PRO A 153 27.08 -24.32 5.74
C PRO A 153 28.47 -23.98 5.19
N MET A 154 29.28 -23.30 5.99
CA MET A 154 30.70 -23.07 5.70
C MET A 154 31.34 -24.44 5.39
N LYS A 155 31.67 -24.70 4.12
CA LYS A 155 32.50 -25.84 3.75
C LYS A 155 33.85 -25.64 4.42
N ASN A 156 34.18 -26.53 5.36
CA ASN A 156 35.48 -26.61 6.01
C ASN A 156 36.62 -26.41 5.00
N GLU A 157 37.44 -25.38 5.23
CA GLU A 157 38.78 -25.26 4.65
C GLU A 157 39.63 -26.44 5.13
N ARG A 158 39.74 -27.51 4.33
CA ARG A 158 40.87 -28.43 4.43
C ARG A 158 41.36 -28.87 3.05
N ALA A 159 42.67 -28.74 2.92
CA ALA A 159 43.59 -29.30 1.93
C ALA A 159 43.73 -28.57 0.58
N LEU A 160 44.43 -27.43 0.61
CA LEU A 160 45.41 -27.12 -0.45
C LEU A 160 46.60 -28.07 -0.30
N GLU A 161 46.52 -29.27 -0.89
CA GLU A 161 47.72 -30.07 -1.14
C GLU A 161 48.51 -29.42 -2.30
N LYS A 162 49.74 -28.97 -2.00
CA LYS A 162 50.65 -28.41 -3.01
C LYS A 162 51.06 -29.50 -4.01
N PRO A 163 51.18 -29.20 -5.32
CA PRO A 163 51.57 -30.18 -6.31
C PRO A 163 53.04 -30.64 -6.11
N ARG A 164 53.27 -31.95 -6.07
CA ARG A 164 54.61 -32.56 -6.07
C ARG A 164 55.30 -32.28 -7.41
N VAL A 165 56.41 -31.54 -7.37
CA VAL A 165 57.32 -31.35 -8.50
C VAL A 165 58.02 -32.68 -8.83
N ARG A 166 57.73 -33.27 -10.00
CA ARG A 166 58.56 -34.36 -10.55
C ARG A 166 59.86 -33.76 -11.09
N LYS A 167 60.99 -34.08 -10.46
CA LYS A 167 62.32 -33.86 -11.06
C LYS A 167 62.52 -34.86 -12.20
N THR A 168 62.57 -34.37 -13.44
CA THR A 168 63.05 -35.13 -14.59
C THR A 168 64.58 -35.10 -14.62
N LEU A 169 65.21 -36.28 -14.63
CA LEU A 169 66.66 -36.44 -14.85
C LEU A 169 67.00 -36.14 -16.31
N PRO A 170 68.15 -35.51 -16.62
CA PRO A 170 68.54 -35.23 -17.99
C PRO A 170 68.95 -36.51 -18.73
N ARG A 171 68.40 -36.69 -19.94
CA ARG A 171 68.83 -37.69 -20.91
C ARG A 171 70.25 -37.38 -21.41
N LYS A 172 71.21 -38.28 -21.21
CA LYS A 172 72.44 -38.32 -22.01
C LYS A 172 72.20 -39.21 -23.25
N LYS A 173 72.56 -38.68 -24.42
CA LYS A 173 72.54 -39.32 -25.75
C LYS A 173 73.86 -40.07 -26.03
N PRO A 174 73.93 -40.91 -27.08
CA PRO A 174 74.68 -42.18 -27.07
C PRO A 174 76.12 -42.09 -27.61
N LYS A 175 76.92 -43.09 -27.25
CA LYS A 175 77.91 -43.78 -28.09
C LYS A 175 77.90 -45.26 -27.73
#